data_AF-A0A2G1ZSA5-F1
#
_entry.id   AF-A0A2G1ZSA5-F1
#
_cell.length_a   1.000
_cell.length_b   1.000
_cell.length_c   1.000
_cell.angle_alpha   90.00
_cell.angle_beta   90.00
_cell.angle_gamma   90.00
#
_symmetry.space_group_name_H-M   'P 1'
#
loop_
_entity.id
_entity.type
_entity.pdbx_description
1 polymer ?
#
loop_
_entity_poly.entity_id
_entity_poly.type
_entity_poly.pdbx_seq_one_letter_code
_entity_poly.pdbx_strand_id
1 'polypeptide(L)'
;MIHVAVVHKQYAELILAGEKTAELRLTKNRIVPFGRVHNNDTVYIKVASGPICAVAKVASIEAHEDLTPAKIRVLRKEVNDVVMGDSAFWNLKRTARYATVVYLKNIKPCDDGPDVSAARAANPRSAWLILER
;
A
#
# COMPACT_ATOMS: atom_id res chain seq x y z
N MET A 1 -9.36 -1.31 -12.18
CA MET A 1 -7.91 -1.22 -12.48
C MET A 1 -7.16 -2.30 -11.69
N ILE A 2 -5.95 -2.67 -12.13
CA ILE A 2 -5.09 -3.64 -11.42
C ILE A 2 -3.88 -2.89 -10.84
N HIS A 3 -3.62 -3.13 -9.57
CA HIS A 3 -2.47 -2.59 -8.85
C HIS A 3 -1.63 -3.71 -8.26
N VAL A 4 -0.35 -3.41 -8.03
CA VAL A 4 0.55 -4.28 -7.27
C VAL A 4 1.21 -3.48 -6.17
N ALA A 5 0.90 -3.82 -4.93
CA ALA A 5 1.52 -3.26 -3.74
C ALA A 5 2.74 -4.11 -3.34
N VAL A 6 3.92 -3.51 -3.37
CA VAL A 6 5.15 -4.16 -2.92
C VAL A 6 5.35 -3.84 -1.44
N VAL A 7 5.45 -4.89 -0.61
CA VAL A 7 5.53 -4.77 0.85
C VAL A 7 6.64 -5.66 1.42
N HIS A 8 7.13 -5.34 2.62
CA HIS A 8 8.04 -6.24 3.33
C HIS A 8 7.32 -7.53 3.74
N LYS A 9 8.06 -8.63 3.86
CA LYS A 9 7.54 -9.97 4.18
C LYS A 9 6.64 -9.96 5.41
N GLN A 10 7.06 -9.32 6.50
CA GLN A 10 6.27 -9.20 7.74
C GLN A 10 4.86 -8.61 7.50
N TYR A 11 4.74 -7.62 6.61
CA TYR A 11 3.45 -7.00 6.32
C TYR A 11 2.59 -7.86 5.41
N ALA A 12 3.20 -8.63 4.51
CA ALA A 12 2.47 -9.61 3.70
C ALA A 12 1.88 -10.72 4.59
N GLU A 13 2.64 -11.21 5.56
CA GLU A 13 2.19 -12.20 6.55
C GLU A 13 1.01 -11.67 7.37
N LEU A 14 1.08 -10.43 7.87
CA LEU A 14 -0.03 -9.80 8.58
C LEU A 14 -1.27 -9.59 7.71
N ILE A 15 -1.10 -9.27 6.42
CA ILE A 15 -2.21 -9.15 5.48
C ILE A 15 -2.90 -10.51 5.28
N LEU A 16 -2.11 -11.57 5.08
CA LEU A 16 -2.62 -12.94 4.91
C LEU A 16 -3.30 -13.47 6.16
N ALA A 17 -2.82 -13.09 7.35
CA ALA A 17 -3.45 -13.40 8.63
C ALA A 17 -4.75 -12.60 8.89
N GLY A 18 -5.04 -11.59 8.07
CA GLY A 18 -6.20 -10.70 8.25
C GLY A 18 -6.02 -9.65 9.35
N GLU A 19 -4.83 -9.55 9.94
CA GLU A 19 -4.49 -8.57 10.98
C GLU A 19 -4.24 -7.17 10.38
N LYS A 20 -3.56 -7.13 9.22
CA LYS A 20 -3.34 -5.89 8.47
C LYS A 20 -4.37 -5.77 7.36
N THR A 21 -5.36 -4.92 7.57
CA THR A 21 -6.51 -4.74 6.65
C THR A 21 -6.43 -3.48 5.80
N ALA A 22 -5.38 -2.66 5.97
CA ALA A 22 -5.13 -1.50 5.13
C ALA A 22 -3.65 -1.35 4.73
N GLU A 23 -3.39 -0.84 3.53
CA GLU A 23 -2.06 -0.43 3.06
C GLU A 23 -1.90 1.09 3.18
N LEU A 24 -0.75 1.58 3.65
CA LEU A 24 -0.50 3.01 3.81
C LEU A 24 0.76 3.43 3.05
N ARG A 25 0.59 4.36 2.12
CA ARG A 25 1.71 5.08 1.50
C ARG A 25 1.83 6.49 2.02
N LEU A 26 2.95 6.76 2.67
CA LEU A 26 3.41 8.10 3.04
C LEU A 26 4.53 8.53 2.10
N THR A 27 4.34 9.66 1.41
CA THR A 27 5.25 10.16 0.36
C THR A 27 5.49 11.66 0.49
N LYS A 28 6.65 12.13 0.02
CA LYS A 28 6.97 13.57 -0.06
C LYS A 28 6.35 14.26 -1.28
N ASN A 29 6.15 13.48 -2.35
CA ASN A 29 5.62 13.92 -3.63
C ASN A 29 4.26 13.23 -3.86
N ARG A 30 3.42 13.87 -4.68
CA ARG A 30 2.12 13.33 -5.10
C ARG A 30 2.34 12.22 -6.14
N ILE A 31 2.56 11.00 -5.66
CA ILE A 31 2.90 9.83 -6.48
C ILE A 31 1.92 8.69 -6.21
N VAL A 32 1.89 7.70 -7.10
CA VAL A 32 1.08 6.48 -6.93
C VAL A 32 1.30 5.86 -5.55
N PRO A 33 0.22 5.44 -4.85
CA PRO A 33 -1.18 5.34 -5.28
C PRO A 33 -2.04 6.61 -5.22
N PHE A 34 -1.49 7.76 -4.80
CA PHE A 34 -2.29 8.97 -4.54
C PHE A 34 -3.15 9.39 -5.75
N GLY A 35 -4.46 9.46 -5.56
CA GLY A 35 -5.43 9.86 -6.61
C GLY A 35 -5.57 8.88 -7.78
N ARG A 36 -5.03 7.65 -7.66
CA ARG A 36 -5.02 6.66 -8.74
C ARG A 36 -5.71 5.34 -8.40
N VAL A 37 -6.01 5.10 -7.12
CA VAL A 37 -6.70 3.90 -6.63
C VAL A 37 -8.15 4.24 -6.33
N HIS A 38 -9.06 3.38 -6.77
CA HIS A 38 -10.51 3.56 -6.62
C HIS A 38 -11.16 2.33 -5.99
N ASN A 39 -12.39 2.51 -5.50
CA ASN A 39 -13.16 1.43 -4.91
C ASN A 39 -13.33 0.26 -5.90
N ASN A 40 -13.22 -0.97 -5.38
CA ASN A 40 -13.29 -2.22 -6.12
C ASN A 40 -12.14 -2.50 -7.12
N ASP A 41 -11.12 -1.65 -7.17
CA ASP A 41 -9.87 -1.99 -7.84
C ASP A 41 -9.26 -3.26 -7.23
N THR A 42 -8.52 -4.01 -8.04
CA THR A 42 -7.81 -5.21 -7.60
C THR A 42 -6.40 -4.83 -7.19
N VAL A 43 -5.97 -5.27 -6.00
CA VAL A 43 -4.61 -5.07 -5.51
C VAL A 43 -3.98 -6.44 -5.28
N TYR A 44 -2.91 -6.74 -5.99
CA TYR A 44 -2.03 -7.86 -5.69
C TYR A 44 -0.96 -7.42 -4.69
N ILE A 45 -0.70 -8.28 -3.70
CA ILE A 45 0.33 -8.06 -2.68
C ILE A 45 1.56 -8.87 -3.07
N LYS A 46 2.65 -8.14 -3.32
CA LYS A 46 3.95 -8.70 -3.69
C LYS A 46 4.94 -8.49 -2.56
N VAL A 47 5.62 -9.56 -2.16
CA VAL A 47 6.74 -9.46 -1.22
C VAL A 47 7.91 -8.77 -1.93
N ALA A 48 8.56 -7.82 -1.25
CA ALA A 48 9.77 -7.17 -1.74
C ALA A 48 10.84 -8.23 -2.09
N SER A 49 11.34 -8.20 -3.33
CA SER A 49 12.24 -9.22 -3.89
C SER A 49 11.72 -10.66 -3.85
N GLY A 50 10.42 -10.87 -3.56
CA GLY A 50 9.77 -12.18 -3.48
C GLY A 50 8.53 -12.27 -4.37
N PRO A 51 7.71 -13.32 -4.26
CA PRO A 51 6.57 -13.55 -5.14
C PRO A 51 5.37 -12.65 -4.81
N ILE A 52 4.35 -12.71 -5.67
CA ILE A 52 2.99 -12.32 -5.31
C ILE A 52 2.44 -13.42 -4.38
N CYS A 53 1.71 -13.03 -3.33
CA CYS A 53 1.25 -13.97 -2.31
C CYS A 53 -0.22 -13.77 -1.90
N ALA A 54 -0.81 -12.61 -2.22
CA ALA A 54 -2.21 -12.35 -1.92
C ALA A 54 -2.84 -11.45 -2.98
N VAL A 55 -4.16 -11.52 -3.08
CA VAL A 55 -4.99 -10.61 -3.86
C VAL A 55 -6.13 -10.09 -2.99
N ALA A 56 -6.47 -8.82 -3.17
CA ALA A 56 -7.55 -8.17 -2.46
C ALA A 56 -8.30 -7.20 -3.37
N LYS A 57 -9.46 -6.74 -2.88
CA LYS A 57 -10.22 -5.63 -3.46
C LYS A 57 -10.06 -4.39 -2.60
N VAL A 58 -10.04 -3.22 -3.24
CA VAL A 58 -10.12 -1.94 -2.52
C VAL A 58 -11.53 -1.77 -1.96
N ALA A 59 -11.61 -1.61 -0.65
CA ALA A 59 -12.85 -1.37 0.08
C ALA A 59 -13.21 0.12 0.08
N SER A 60 -12.26 0.96 0.50
CA SER A 60 -12.34 2.41 0.57
C SER A 60 -10.92 3.01 0.53
N ILE A 61 -10.84 4.32 0.34
CA ILE A 61 -9.57 5.07 0.29
C ILE A 61 -9.69 6.31 1.16
N GLU A 62 -8.67 6.59 1.97
CA GLU A 62 -8.44 7.91 2.57
C GLU A 62 -7.20 8.53 1.94
N ALA A 63 -7.30 9.80 1.54
CA ALA A 63 -6.21 10.55 0.94
C ALA A 63 -6.01 11.86 1.69
N HIS A 64 -4.77 12.16 2.06
CA HIS A 64 -4.42 13.39 2.78
C HIS A 64 -3.31 14.13 2.04
N GLU A 65 -3.46 15.45 1.95
CA GLU A 65 -2.46 16.39 1.43
C GLU A 65 -1.99 17.32 2.54
N ASP A 66 -0.91 18.08 2.27
CA ASP A 66 -0.31 19.05 3.19
C ASP A 66 -0.07 18.49 4.60
N LEU A 67 0.42 17.25 4.66
CA LEU A 67 0.81 16.62 5.91
C LEU A 67 1.99 17.35 6.54
N THR A 68 1.86 17.56 7.84
CA THR A 68 2.94 18.02 8.72
C THR A 68 3.28 16.90 9.70
N PRO A 69 4.43 16.96 10.40
CA PRO A 69 4.75 15.99 11.44
C PRO A 69 3.65 15.87 12.51
N ALA A 70 2.92 16.96 12.80
CA ALA A 70 1.78 16.92 13.72
C ALA A 70 0.59 16.14 13.14
N LYS A 71 0.22 16.39 11.88
CA LYS A 71 -0.84 15.64 11.18
C LYS A 71 -0.50 14.16 11.04
N ILE A 72 0.77 13.81 10.79
CA ILE A 72 1.21 12.40 10.73
C ILE A 72 1.04 11.71 12.08
N ARG A 73 1.28 12.39 13.21
CA ARG A 73 1.02 11.80 14.54
C ARG A 73 -0.47 11.54 14.77
N VAL A 74 -1.34 12.41 14.26
CA VAL A 74 -2.81 12.21 14.33
C VAL A 74 -3.20 11.02 13.46
N LEU A 75 -2.78 11.02 12.19
CA LEU A 75 -3.03 9.91 11.27
C LEU A 75 -2.55 8.57 11.83
N ARG A 76 -1.36 8.53 12.45
CA ARG A 76 -0.86 7.32 13.13
C ARG A 76 -1.85 6.81 14.17
N LYS A 77 -2.44 7.69 15.00
CA LYS A 77 -3.40 7.25 16.01
C LYS A 77 -4.69 6.70 15.39
N GLU A 78 -5.08 7.21 14.23
CA GLU A 78 -6.33 6.84 13.56
C GLU A 78 -6.22 5.51 12.82
N VAL A 79 -5.10 5.25 12.13
CA VAL A 79 -5.01 4.11 11.20
C VAL A 79 -4.03 3.01 11.61
N ASN A 80 -3.21 3.20 12.64
CA ASN A 80 -2.12 2.25 12.91
C ASN A 80 -2.59 0.84 13.28
N ASP A 81 -3.79 0.72 13.86
CA ASP A 81 -4.36 -0.58 14.24
C ASP A 81 -4.71 -1.45 13.01
N VAL A 82 -4.88 -0.84 11.83
CA VAL A 82 -5.20 -1.56 10.58
C VAL A 82 -4.03 -1.56 9.59
N VAL A 83 -3.12 -0.60 9.67
CA VAL A 83 -1.90 -0.57 8.83
C VAL A 83 -0.71 -1.25 9.49
N MET A 84 -0.75 -1.49 10.80
CA MET A 84 0.26 -2.20 11.59
C MET A 84 1.68 -1.65 11.45
N GLY A 85 1.83 -0.34 11.22
CA GLY A 85 3.14 0.29 11.00
C GLY A 85 3.98 0.35 12.27
N ASP A 86 5.21 -0.16 12.20
CA ASP A 86 6.15 -0.08 13.33
C ASP A 86 6.67 1.36 13.55
N SER A 87 7.27 1.61 14.73
CA SER A 87 7.80 2.93 15.08
C SER A 87 8.91 3.41 14.13
N ALA A 88 9.69 2.51 13.52
CA ALA A 88 10.74 2.87 12.58
C ALA A 88 10.14 3.39 11.27
N PHE A 89 9.09 2.75 10.75
CA PHE A 89 8.31 3.21 9.59
C PHE A 89 7.76 4.61 9.83
N TRP A 90 7.09 4.84 10.97
CA TRP A 90 6.51 6.15 11.27
C TRP A 90 7.57 7.24 11.42
N ASN A 91 8.70 6.94 12.05
CA ASN A 91 9.79 7.91 12.17
C ASN A 91 10.44 8.20 10.81
N LEU A 92 10.66 7.18 9.98
CA LEU A 92 11.18 7.35 8.62
C LEU A 92 10.26 8.22 7.75
N LYS A 93 8.93 8.07 7.93
CA LYS A 93 7.91 8.76 7.13
C LYS A 93 7.42 10.08 7.72
N ARG A 94 7.97 10.54 8.85
CA ARG A 94 7.56 11.76 9.58
C ARG A 94 7.56 13.07 8.79
N THR A 95 8.21 13.11 7.63
CA THR A 95 8.29 14.29 6.74
C THR A 95 7.49 14.12 5.45
N ALA A 96 6.62 13.11 5.37
CA ALA A 96 5.70 12.96 4.24
C ALA A 96 4.74 14.15 4.16
N ARG A 97 4.33 14.46 2.93
CA ARG A 97 3.35 15.51 2.60
C ARG A 97 2.02 14.93 2.13
N TYR A 98 2.03 13.68 1.69
CA TYR A 98 0.88 12.98 1.16
C TYR A 98 0.72 11.63 1.87
N ALA A 99 -0.53 11.24 2.13
CA ALA A 99 -0.90 9.90 2.54
C ALA A 99 -1.95 9.33 1.61
N THR A 100 -1.89 8.03 1.39
CA THR A 100 -2.99 7.24 0.85
C THR A 100 -3.13 5.99 1.70
N VAL A 101 -4.27 5.84 2.36
CA VAL A 101 -4.68 4.64 3.08
C VAL A 101 -5.63 3.89 2.16
N VAL A 102 -5.27 2.65 1.80
CA VAL A 102 -6.06 1.77 0.94
C VAL A 102 -6.59 0.63 1.80
N TYR A 103 -7.87 0.70 2.16
CA TYR A 103 -8.52 -0.37 2.92
C TYR A 103 -8.80 -1.55 1.99
N LEU A 104 -8.49 -2.75 2.47
CA LEU A 104 -8.58 -3.99 1.71
C LEU A 104 -9.77 -4.82 2.18
N LYS A 105 -10.47 -5.45 1.24
CA LYS A 105 -11.51 -6.45 1.50
C LYS A 105 -11.30 -7.68 0.63
N ASN A 106 -11.91 -8.79 1.02
CA ASN A 106 -11.84 -10.06 0.30
C ASN A 106 -10.40 -10.50 0.04
N ILE A 107 -9.54 -10.36 1.06
CA ILE A 107 -8.14 -10.77 1.01
C ILE A 107 -8.10 -12.28 0.88
N LYS A 108 -7.36 -12.78 -0.12
CA LYS A 108 -7.18 -14.21 -0.36
C LYS A 108 -5.71 -14.49 -0.67
N PRO A 109 -5.15 -15.61 -0.18
CA PRO A 109 -3.89 -16.12 -0.68
C PRO A 109 -3.95 -16.32 -2.19
N CYS A 110 -2.85 -16.06 -2.88
CA CYS A 110 -2.71 -16.40 -4.30
C CYS A 110 -1.26 -16.70 -4.65
N ASP A 111 -1.06 -17.74 -5.46
CA ASP A 111 0.26 -18.18 -5.91
C ASP A 111 0.61 -17.65 -7.31
N ASP A 112 -0.33 -16.96 -7.96
CA ASP A 112 -0.19 -16.38 -9.28
C ASP A 112 -0.68 -14.91 -9.30
N GLY A 113 -0.19 -14.14 -10.26
CA GLY A 113 -0.55 -12.74 -10.43
C GLY A 113 -0.10 -12.18 -11.77
N PRO A 114 -0.44 -10.92 -12.06
CA PRO A 114 -0.14 -10.33 -13.36
C PRO A 114 1.37 -10.21 -13.58
N ASP A 115 1.80 -10.27 -14.84
CA ASP A 115 3.18 -9.92 -15.19
C ASP A 115 3.43 -8.43 -14.88
N VAL A 116 4.43 -8.19 -14.05
CA VAL A 116 4.85 -6.84 -13.62
C VAL A 116 6.15 -6.39 -14.30
N SER A 117 6.72 -7.21 -15.20
CA SER A 117 8.04 -7.00 -15.81
C SER A 117 8.15 -5.62 -16.47
N ALA A 118 7.20 -5.27 -17.34
CA ALA A 118 7.16 -3.98 -18.04
C ALA A 118 6.98 -2.80 -17.07
N ALA A 119 6.02 -2.89 -16.14
CA ALA A 119 5.78 -1.83 -15.16
C ALA A 119 6.98 -1.63 -14.21
N ARG A 120 7.67 -2.72 -13.85
CA ARG A 120 8.91 -2.68 -13.06
C ARG A 120 10.07 -2.10 -13.86
N ALA A 121 10.21 -2.44 -15.14
CA ALA A 121 11.26 -1.88 -15.99
C ALA A 121 11.12 -0.36 -16.12
N ALA A 122 9.89 0.14 -16.28
CA ALA A 122 9.60 1.57 -16.31
C ALA A 122 9.82 2.26 -14.94
N ASN A 123 9.53 1.57 -13.83
CA ASN A 123 9.58 2.13 -12.47
C ASN A 123 10.26 1.18 -11.48
N PRO A 124 11.59 0.96 -11.57
CA PRO A 124 12.28 -0.13 -10.86
C PRO A 124 12.18 -0.01 -9.35
N ARG A 125 12.17 1.23 -8.84
CA ARG A 125 12.12 1.52 -7.40
C ARG A 125 10.72 1.76 -6.85
N SER A 126 9.67 1.67 -7.67
CA SER A 126 8.31 1.92 -7.19
C SER A 126 7.83 0.78 -6.29
N ALA A 127 7.30 1.15 -5.13
CA ALA A 127 6.65 0.22 -4.22
C ALA A 127 5.15 0.03 -4.54
N TRP A 128 4.62 0.78 -5.52
CA TRP A 128 3.25 0.64 -6.02
C TRP A 128 3.23 0.68 -7.55
N LEU A 129 2.75 -0.37 -8.18
CA LEU A 129 2.63 -0.45 -9.64
C LEU A 129 1.16 -0.35 -10.03
N ILE A 130 0.90 0.30 -11.15
CA ILE A 130 -0.40 0.31 -11.82
C ILE A 130 -0.21 -0.46 -13.11
N LEU A 131 -1.08 -1.43 -13.35
CA LEU A 131 -1.12 -2.17 -14.60
C LEU A 131 -2.36 -1.71 -15.34
N GLU A 132 -2.14 -1.00 -16.45
CA GLU A 132 -3.20 -0.69 -17.41
C GLU A 132 -3.54 -1.96 -18.18
N ARG A 133 -4.83 -2.19 -18.42
CA ARG A 133 -5.24 -3.19 -19.40
C ARG A 133 -5.15 -2.56 -20.78
#